data_AF-A0A9K3LMT2-F1
#
_entry.id   AF-A0A9K3LMT2-F1
#
_cell.length_a   1.000
_cell.length_b   1.000
_cell.length_c   1.000
_cell.angle_alpha   90.00
_cell.angle_beta   90.00
_cell.angle_gamma   90.00
#
_symmetry.space_group_name_H-M   'P 1'
#
loop_
_entity.id
_entity.type
_entity.pdbx_description
1 polymer ?
#
loop_
_entity_poly.entity_id
_entity_poly.type
_entity_poly.pdbx_seq_one_letter_code
_entity_poly.pdbx_strand_id
1 'polypeptide(L)'
;MTTTTSSSASVAIFGVSSPDFGCSCEHHSSCGSNIDYDTVVRLKKTVVESTSGGYAAIIAAVWVTEGIDRCIVGRVNPAAMKHSERLVYGRR
;
A
#
# COMPACT_ATOMS: atom_id res chain seq x y z
N MET A 1 0.85 -20.40 30.16
CA MET A 1 0.63 -19.00 29.74
C MET A 1 1.51 -18.72 28.54
N THR A 2 0.94 -18.67 27.33
CA THR A 2 1.68 -18.30 26.11
C THR A 2 1.71 -16.79 26.00
N THR A 3 2.88 -16.18 26.18
CA THR A 3 3.07 -14.75 25.98
C THR A 3 3.04 -14.46 24.49
N THR A 4 1.92 -13.94 23.99
CA THR A 4 1.82 -13.43 22.63
C THR A 4 2.62 -12.13 22.55
N THR A 5 3.84 -12.20 22.03
CA THR A 5 4.64 -11.01 21.73
C THR A 5 3.95 -10.28 20.59
N SER A 6 3.26 -9.17 20.89
CA SER A 6 2.65 -8.31 19.88
C SER A 6 3.75 -7.57 19.12
N SER A 7 4.14 -8.10 17.96
CA SER A 7 5.03 -7.39 17.03
C SER A 7 4.19 -6.43 16.20
N SER A 8 4.29 -5.13 16.49
CA SER A 8 3.74 -4.07 15.65
C SER A 8 4.72 -3.73 14.53
N ALA A 9 4.23 -3.61 13.30
CA ALA A 9 5.01 -3.12 12.16
C ALA A 9 4.30 -1.88 11.59
N SER A 10 5.01 -0.75 11.56
CA SER A 10 4.53 0.48 10.95
C SER A 10 5.08 0.63 9.54
N VAL A 11 4.22 0.88 8.56
CA VAL A 11 4.59 1.21 7.19
C VAL A 11 4.11 2.62 6.88
N ALA A 12 4.99 3.43 6.27
CA ALA A 12 4.64 4.74 5.76
C ALA A 12 4.10 4.62 4.33
N ILE A 13 2.93 5.20 4.09
CA ILE A 13 2.31 5.30 2.76
C ILE A 13 2.60 6.70 2.22
N PHE A 14 3.19 6.75 1.03
CA PHE A 14 3.64 7.97 0.36
C PHE A 14 2.80 8.23 -0.89
N GLY A 15 2.82 9.49 -1.35
CA GLY A 15 2.22 9.85 -2.63
C GLY A 15 0.70 9.79 -2.63
N VAL A 16 0.06 9.80 -1.46
CA VAL A 16 -1.40 9.90 -1.30
C VAL A 16 -1.94 11.01 -2.20
N SER A 17 -1.44 12.23 -2.06
CA SER A 17 -1.95 13.38 -2.83
C SER A 17 -1.33 13.57 -4.22
N SER A 18 -0.47 12.65 -4.67
CA SER A 18 0.22 12.77 -5.96
C SER A 18 -0.60 12.04 -7.05
N PRO A 19 -0.88 12.66 -8.20
CA PRO A 19 -1.53 11.99 -9.31
C PRO A 19 -0.61 10.97 -10.00
N ASP A 20 0.70 11.10 -9.79
CA ASP A 20 1.68 10.20 -10.37
C ASP A 20 1.51 8.77 -9.84
N PHE A 21 1.88 7.78 -10.66
CA PHE A 21 1.88 6.37 -10.27
C PHE A 21 0.48 5.84 -9.90
N GLY A 22 -0.59 6.48 -10.40
CA GLY A 22 -1.98 6.05 -10.22
C GLY A 22 -2.55 6.27 -8.82
N CYS A 23 -1.91 7.09 -7.97
CA CYS A 23 -2.31 7.29 -6.57
C CYS A 23 -3.50 8.25 -6.37
N SER A 24 -3.92 8.94 -7.43
CA SER A 24 -5.14 9.76 -7.44
C SER A 24 -5.92 9.50 -8.73
N CYS A 25 -6.96 8.68 -8.64
CA CYS A 25 -7.91 8.50 -9.73
C CYS A 25 -8.86 9.72 -9.80
N GLU A 26 -9.17 10.20 -11.01
CA GLU A 26 -10.20 11.26 -11.18
C GLU A 26 -11.64 10.72 -11.04
N HIS A 27 -11.79 9.40 -10.95
CA HIS A 27 -13.09 8.73 -10.87
C HIS A 27 -13.75 8.80 -9.49
N HIS A 28 -12.98 8.97 -8.42
CA HIS A 28 -13.51 8.99 -7.06
C HIS A 28 -12.96 10.18 -6.29
N SER A 29 -13.84 10.93 -5.62
CA SER A 29 -13.47 12.07 -4.78
C SER A 29 -12.56 11.71 -3.60
N SER A 30 -12.51 10.43 -3.23
CA SER A 30 -11.70 9.90 -2.14
C SER A 30 -10.33 9.37 -2.57
N CYS A 31 -10.05 9.26 -3.86
CA CYS A 31 -8.75 8.84 -4.36
C CYS A 31 -7.66 9.83 -3.91
N GLY A 32 -6.58 9.31 -3.34
CA GLY A 32 -5.43 10.11 -2.89
C GLY A 32 -5.59 10.97 -1.64
N SER A 33 -6.77 10.95 -1.00
CA SER A 33 -7.03 11.73 0.23
C SER A 33 -7.53 10.90 1.42
N ASN A 34 -7.97 9.67 1.19
CA ASN A 34 -8.85 8.95 2.13
C ASN A 34 -8.16 7.84 2.93
N ILE A 35 -6.91 8.02 3.33
CA ILE A 35 -6.29 7.14 4.34
C ILE A 35 -6.61 7.74 5.71
N ASP A 36 -7.81 7.45 6.20
CA ASP A 36 -8.22 7.73 7.58
C ASP A 36 -7.91 6.52 8.48
N TYR A 37 -8.00 6.70 9.79
CA TYR A 37 -7.93 5.60 10.76
C TYR A 37 -8.95 4.50 10.42
N ASP A 38 -8.60 3.24 10.73
CA ASP A 38 -9.40 2.05 10.43
C ASP A 38 -9.65 1.75 8.95
N THR A 39 -8.97 2.46 8.03
CA THR A 39 -9.01 2.16 6.60
C THR A 39 -8.21 0.89 6.29
N VAL A 40 -8.86 -0.10 5.69
CA VAL A 40 -8.19 -1.32 5.24
C VAL A 40 -7.54 -1.09 3.87
N VAL A 41 -6.23 -1.32 3.81
CA VAL A 41 -5.45 -1.28 2.57
C VAL A 41 -4.76 -2.61 2.32
N ARG A 42 -4.72 -3.02 1.05
CA ARG A 42 -3.94 -4.16 0.57
C ARG A 42 -2.68 -3.67 -0.11
N LEU A 43 -1.54 -4.15 0.36
CA LEU A 43 -0.25 -3.85 -0.26
C LEU A 43 -0.02 -4.82 -1.43
N LYS A 44 0.04 -4.29 -2.65
CA LYS A 44 0.18 -5.08 -3.88
C LYS A 44 1.34 -4.57 -4.72
N LYS A 45 2.22 -5.47 -5.13
CA LYS A 45 3.27 -5.14 -6.10
C LYS A 45 2.63 -4.94 -7.47
N THR A 46 2.84 -3.79 -8.09
CA THR A 46 2.27 -3.45 -9.40
C THR A 46 3.27 -2.64 -10.21
N VAL A 47 3.07 -2.62 -11.52
CA VAL A 47 3.84 -1.79 -12.45
C VAL A 47 2.94 -0.63 -12.87
N VAL A 48 3.48 0.58 -12.83
CA VAL A 48 2.77 1.82 -13.14
C VAL A 48 3.60 2.64 -14.12
N GLU A 49 2.93 3.38 -14.99
CA GLU A 49 3.60 4.33 -15.87
C GLU A 49 4.03 5.56 -15.07
N SER A 50 5.28 5.95 -15.25
CA SER A 50 5.89 7.14 -14.68
C SER A 50 5.66 8.33 -15.59
N THR A 51 5.40 9.49 -15.01
CA THR A 51 5.24 10.77 -15.71
C THR A 51 6.48 11.17 -16.52
N SER A 52 7.65 10.60 -16.20
CA SER A 52 8.90 10.77 -16.94
C SER A 52 9.01 9.92 -18.21
N GLY A 53 7.97 9.14 -18.57
CA GLY A 53 8.01 8.20 -19.70
C GLY A 53 8.76 6.93 -19.33
N GLY A 54 8.05 5.91 -18.87
CA GLY A 54 8.62 4.61 -18.51
C GLY A 54 7.75 3.87 -17.50
N TYR A 55 8.09 2.61 -17.21
CA TYR A 55 7.35 1.78 -16.25
C TYR A 55 8.17 1.57 -14.98
N ALA A 56 7.56 1.85 -13.83
CA ALA A 56 8.16 1.64 -12.52
C ALA A 56 7.40 0.57 -11.74
N ALA A 57 8.13 -0.38 -11.14
CA ALA A 57 7.54 -1.32 -10.20
C ALA A 57 7.42 -0.66 -8.83
N ILE A 58 6.20 -0.58 -8.31
CA ILE A 58 5.89 -0.02 -6.99
C ILE A 58 5.18 -1.05 -6.12
N ILE A 59 5.09 -0.77 -4.83
CA ILE A 59 4.15 -1.44 -3.94
C ILE A 59 3.01 -0.47 -3.69
N ALA A 60 1.87 -0.69 -4.33
CA ALA A 60 0.69 0.13 -4.20
C ALA A 60 -0.06 -0.23 -2.91
N ALA A 61 -0.54 0.79 -2.20
CA ALA A 61 -1.56 0.66 -1.18
C ALA A 61 -2.93 0.78 -1.88
N VAL A 62 -3.61 -0.34 -2.00
CA VAL A 62 -4.94 -0.42 -2.63
C VAL A 62 -5.99 -0.36 -1.54
N TRP A 63 -6.90 0.60 -1.61
CA TRP A 63 -8.03 0.67 -0.70
C TRP A 63 -8.97 -0.51 -0.92
N VAL A 64 -9.37 -1.17 0.17
CA VAL A 64 -10.28 -2.31 0.13
C VAL A 64 -11.52 -2.01 0.96
N THR A 65 -12.68 -2.24 0.37
CA THR A 65 -13.98 -2.11 1.04
C THR A 65 -14.86 -3.28 0.63
N GLU A 66 -15.55 -3.88 1.61
CA GLU A 66 -16.43 -5.05 1.35
C GLU A 66 -15.67 -6.21 0.68
N GLY A 67 -14.36 -6.32 0.93
CA GLY A 67 -13.48 -7.31 0.30
C GLY A 67 -13.10 -7.02 -1.15
N ILE A 68 -13.53 -5.89 -1.72
CA ILE A 68 -13.28 -5.50 -3.12
C ILE A 68 -12.14 -4.47 -3.17
N ASP A 69 -11.17 -4.71 -4.05
CA ASP A 69 -10.11 -3.75 -4.38
C ASP A 69 -10.73 -2.55 -5.10
N ARG A 70 -10.58 -1.35 -4.52
CA ARG A 70 -11.04 -0.08 -5.09
C ARG A 70 -9.89 0.59 -5.84
N CYS A 71 -9.35 1.68 -5.29
CA CYS A 71 -8.32 2.47 -5.94
C CYS A 71 -6.99 2.42 -5.21
N ILE A 72 -5.92 2.71 -5.94
CA ILE A 72 -4.61 2.96 -5.36
C ILE A 72 -4.68 4.30 -4.65
N VAL A 73 -4.45 4.30 -3.34
CA VAL A 73 -4.48 5.48 -2.48
C VAL A 73 -3.08 5.92 -2.07
N GLY A 74 -2.04 5.23 -2.54
CA GLY A 74 -0.66 5.61 -2.29
C GLY A 74 0.30 4.47 -2.61
N ARG A 75 1.57 4.67 -2.27
CA ARG A 75 2.64 3.69 -2.47
C ARG A 75 3.52 3.56 -1.24
N VAL A 76 4.08 2.38 -1.05
CA VAL A 76 5.02 2.09 0.03
C VAL A 76 6.42 2.02 -0.54
N ASN A 77 7.40 2.56 0.18
CA ASN A 77 8.80 2.38 -0.19
C ASN A 77 9.15 0.88 -0.09
N PRO A 78 9.61 0.22 -1.16
CA PRO A 78 9.98 -1.20 -1.12
C PRO A 78 11.01 -1.54 -0.04
N ALA A 79 11.89 -0.58 0.31
CA ALA A 79 12.86 -0.76 1.39
C ALA A 79 12.21 -0.90 2.78
N ALA A 80 11.03 -0.29 3.00
CA ALA A 80 10.29 -0.39 4.25
C ALA A 80 9.66 -1.78 4.46
N MET A 81 9.45 -2.54 3.38
CA MET A 81 8.88 -3.89 3.42
C MET A 81 9.91 -4.98 3.76
N LYS A 82 11.21 -4.70 3.67
CA LYS A 82 12.29 -5.65 4.02
C LYS A 82 12.21 -6.14 5.47
N HIS A 83 11.61 -5.35 6.36
CA HIS A 83 11.44 -5.74 7.77
C HIS A 83 10.28 -6.74 7.98
N SER A 84 9.34 -6.84 7.04
CA SER A 84 8.21 -7.78 7.09
C SER A 84 8.50 -9.15 6.45
N GLU A 85 9.58 -9.28 5.66
CA GLU A 85 10.00 -10.57 5.08
C GLU A 85 10.39 -11.59 6.15
N ARG A 86 10.65 -11.16 7.40
CA ARG A 86 10.91 -12.07 8.51
C ARG A 86 9.65 -12.72 9.11
N LEU A 87 8.44 -12.32 8.68
CA LEU A 87 7.17 -12.87 9.19
C LEU A 87 6.46 -13.83 8.22
N VAL A 88 6.99 -14.07 7.01
CA VAL A 88 6.37 -14.98 6.02
C VAL A 88 7.36 -16.03 5.48
N TYR A 89 8.19 -16.58 6.37
CA TYR A 89 8.77 -17.92 6.20
C TYR A 89 8.50 -18.77 7.44
N GLY A 90 7.23 -18.85 7.81
CA GLY A 90 6.71 -19.88 8.71
C GLY A 90 5.91 -20.92 7.92
N ARG A 91 6.60 -21.99 7.50
CA ARG A 91 6.15 -23.40 7.30
C ARG A 91 7.20 -24.08 6.40
N ARG A 92 7.81 -25.19 6.78
CA ARG A 92 7.27 -26.39 7.46
C ARG A 92 8.29 -26.96 8.43
#